data_AF-A0A4S2CYD7-F1
#
_entry.id   AF-A0A4S2CYD7-F1
#
_cell.length_a   1.000
_cell.length_b   1.000
_cell.length_c   1.000
_cell.angle_alpha   90.00
_cell.angle_beta   90.00
_cell.angle_gamma   90.00
#
_symmetry.space_group_name_H-M   'P 1'
#
loop_
_entity.id
_entity.type
_entity.pdbx_description
1 polymer ?
#
loop_
_entity_poly.entity_id
_entity_poly.type
_entity_poly.pdbx_seq_one_letter_code
_entity_poly.pdbx_strand_id
1 'polypeptide(L)'
;MTAVSYEKLTHDMRANAQQLVSGIGIIPRAEDRPLESDDLIFYLTETSMPMAAAMREHGLFIDSGGLNFDISQFSVIRRLANSVIDEYKIGDRNGIWKQLDLSTDEDVDYNGGYVLTALEALELLYAPPV
;
A
#
# COMPACT_ATOMS: atom_id res chain seq x y z
N MET A 1 15.14 0.26 7.22
CA MET A 1 13.80 0.03 7.81
C MET A 1 13.43 1.15 8.78
N THR A 2 12.26 1.76 8.55
CA THR A 2 11.61 2.81 9.32
C THR A 2 10.38 2.23 10.00
N ALA A 3 10.13 2.60 11.26
CA ALA A 3 8.94 2.21 12.01
C ALA A 3 8.17 3.46 12.44
N VAL A 4 6.85 3.45 12.23
CA VAL A 4 5.96 4.57 12.54
C VAL A 4 4.74 4.06 13.31
N SER A 5 4.58 4.54 14.54
CA SER A 5 3.39 4.26 15.37
C SER A 5 2.10 4.74 14.71
N TYR A 6 0.96 4.10 15.00
CA TYR A 6 -0.36 4.52 14.54
C TYR A 6 -0.67 6.00 14.85
N GLU A 7 -0.29 6.47 16.03
CA GLU A 7 -0.49 7.86 16.47
C GLU A 7 0.28 8.85 15.59
N LYS A 8 1.59 8.59 15.39
CA LYS A 8 2.42 9.37 14.48
C LYS A 8 1.90 9.31 13.04
N LEU A 9 1.54 8.12 12.55
CA LEU A 9 1.02 7.96 11.20
C LEU A 9 -0.27 8.76 11.01
N THR A 10 -1.19 8.70 11.98
CA THR A 10 -2.42 9.51 11.99
C THR A 10 -2.11 11.00 11.96
N HIS A 11 -1.19 11.46 12.81
CA HIS A 11 -0.79 12.86 12.85
C HIS A 11 -0.24 13.32 11.49
N ASP A 12 0.68 12.56 10.90
CA ASP A 12 1.35 12.90 9.65
C ASP A 12 0.37 12.84 8.47
N MET A 13 -0.56 11.88 8.47
CA MET A 13 -1.64 11.80 7.48
C MET A 13 -2.60 12.98 7.57
N ARG A 14 -2.98 13.42 8.78
CA ARG A 14 -3.83 14.61 8.96
C ARG A 14 -3.14 15.88 8.48
N ALA A 15 -1.84 16.02 8.77
CA ALA A 15 -1.05 17.17 8.33
C ALA A 15 -0.97 17.27 6.79
N ASN A 16 -1.06 16.15 6.08
CA ASN A 16 -0.97 16.07 4.62
C ASN A 16 -2.27 15.63 3.94
N ALA A 17 -3.42 15.73 4.64
CA ALA A 17 -4.69 15.12 4.21
C ALA A 17 -5.13 15.56 2.81
N GLN A 18 -4.98 16.84 2.48
CA GLN A 18 -5.35 17.36 1.15
C GLN A 18 -4.54 16.70 0.03
N GLN A 19 -3.21 16.54 0.23
CA GLN A 19 -2.33 15.94 -0.78
C GLN A 19 -2.56 14.42 -0.88
N LEU A 20 -2.81 13.76 0.24
CA LEU A 20 -3.14 12.33 0.27
C LEU A 20 -4.46 12.03 -0.45
N VAL A 21 -5.51 12.81 -0.20
CA VAL A 21 -6.83 12.57 -0.80
C VAL A 21 -6.90 13.05 -2.24
N SER A 22 -6.52 14.31 -2.52
CA SER A 22 -6.70 14.90 -3.85
C SER A 22 -5.53 14.65 -4.80
N GLY A 23 -4.32 14.41 -4.28
CA GLY A 23 -3.13 14.17 -5.09
C GLY A 23 -2.87 12.69 -5.34
N ILE A 24 -2.89 11.89 -4.28
CA ILE A 24 -2.56 10.45 -4.33
C ILE A 24 -3.82 9.58 -4.51
N GLY A 25 -4.98 10.05 -4.05
CA GLY A 25 -6.24 9.31 -4.18
C GLY A 25 -6.52 8.35 -3.03
N ILE A 26 -5.98 8.62 -1.83
CA ILE A 26 -6.43 7.91 -0.61
C ILE A 26 -7.91 8.24 -0.38
N ILE A 27 -8.72 7.19 -0.25
CA ILE A 27 -10.16 7.28 0.01
C ILE A 27 -10.35 7.07 1.52
N PRO A 28 -10.80 8.10 2.27
CA PRO A 28 -11.14 7.93 3.68
C PRO A 28 -12.25 6.89 3.83
N ARG A 29 -12.15 6.05 4.85
CA ARG A 29 -13.15 5.03 5.16
C ARG A 29 -14.44 5.60 5.74
N ALA A 30 -14.44 6.85 6.18
CA ALA A 30 -15.64 7.58 6.54
C ALA A 30 -15.47 9.07 6.21
N GLU A 31 -16.53 9.68 5.67
CA GLU A 31 -16.53 11.07 5.21
C GLU A 31 -16.69 12.08 6.35
N ASP A 32 -17.14 11.62 7.53
CA ASP A 32 -17.47 12.44 8.69
C ASP A 32 -16.34 12.53 9.73
N ARG A 33 -15.17 11.96 9.44
CA ARG A 33 -14.01 11.97 10.32
C ARG A 33 -12.74 12.41 9.59
N PRO A 34 -11.75 12.99 10.29
CA PRO A 34 -10.44 13.23 9.71
C PRO A 34 -9.77 11.93 9.26
N LEU A 35 -8.84 12.06 8.32
CA LEU A 35 -7.99 10.95 7.89
C LEU A 35 -7.20 10.37 9.09
N GLU A 36 -7.07 9.05 9.15
CA GLU A 36 -6.39 8.32 10.22
C GLU A 36 -5.50 7.21 9.66
N SER A 37 -4.61 6.67 10.50
CA SER A 37 -3.71 5.58 10.11
C SER A 37 -4.45 4.41 9.47
N ASP A 38 -5.64 4.09 9.99
CA ASP A 38 -6.48 2.99 9.53
C ASP A 38 -6.91 3.15 8.07
N ASP A 39 -6.98 4.38 7.56
CA ASP A 39 -7.30 4.63 6.15
C ASP A 39 -6.16 4.19 5.23
N LEU A 40 -4.89 4.39 5.61
CA LEU A 40 -3.74 3.92 4.82
C LEU A 40 -3.50 2.42 5.06
N ILE A 41 -3.64 1.96 6.30
CA ILE A 41 -3.46 0.55 6.66
C ILE A 41 -4.42 -0.34 5.89
N PHE A 42 -5.64 0.14 5.62
CA PHE A 42 -6.59 -0.59 4.79
C PHE A 42 -6.05 -0.93 3.39
N TYR A 43 -5.16 -0.12 2.82
CA TYR A 43 -4.49 -0.42 1.55
C TYR A 43 -3.38 -1.47 1.69
N LEU A 44 -3.02 -1.85 2.91
CA LEU A 44 -1.89 -2.73 3.26
C LEU A 44 -2.32 -4.03 3.98
N THR A 45 -3.61 -4.18 4.32
CA THR A 45 -4.13 -5.37 5.02
C THR A 45 -4.44 -6.52 4.07
N GLU A 46 -4.34 -7.76 4.57
CA GLU A 46 -4.56 -9.01 3.80
C GLU A 46 -5.95 -9.09 3.12
N THR A 47 -6.95 -8.35 3.61
CA THR A 47 -8.31 -8.29 3.00
C THR A 47 -8.34 -7.56 1.65
N SER A 48 -7.27 -6.85 1.30
CA SER A 48 -7.12 -6.05 0.08
C SER A 48 -5.76 -6.30 -0.58
N MET A 49 -5.01 -7.31 -0.14
CA MET A 49 -3.63 -7.52 -0.56
C MET A 49 -3.18 -8.98 -0.44
N PRO A 50 -3.36 -9.79 -1.49
CA PRO A 50 -2.78 -11.13 -1.50
C PRO A 50 -1.25 -11.08 -1.69
N MET A 51 -0.67 -9.89 -1.92
CA MET A 51 0.77 -9.64 -1.93
C MET A 51 1.37 -9.24 -0.56
N ALA A 52 0.59 -9.28 0.52
CA ALA A 52 1.06 -8.84 1.85
C ALA A 52 2.30 -9.62 2.35
N ALA A 53 2.40 -10.92 2.04
CA ALA A 53 3.57 -11.73 2.35
C ALA A 53 4.82 -11.22 1.59
N ALA A 54 4.70 -10.98 0.28
CA ALA A 54 5.79 -10.45 -0.54
C ALA A 54 6.22 -9.04 -0.10
N MET A 55 5.27 -8.17 0.27
CA MET A 55 5.58 -6.87 0.86
C MET A 55 6.39 -6.98 2.14
N ARG A 56 6.02 -7.92 3.03
CA ARG A 56 6.71 -8.16 4.29
C ARG A 56 8.16 -8.60 4.05
N GLU A 57 8.40 -9.46 3.06
CA GLU A 57 9.76 -9.84 2.62
C GLU A 57 10.58 -8.64 2.13
N HIS A 58 9.91 -7.64 1.55
CA HIS A 58 10.48 -6.36 1.13
C HIS A 58 10.39 -5.26 2.20
N GLY A 59 10.14 -5.63 3.46
CA GLY A 59 10.22 -4.74 4.61
C GLY A 59 9.01 -3.82 4.82
N LEU A 60 7.90 -4.02 4.09
CA LEU A 60 6.64 -3.28 4.27
C LEU A 60 5.61 -4.18 4.97
N PHE A 61 5.31 -3.90 6.23
CA PHE A 61 4.38 -4.68 7.04
C PHE A 61 3.86 -3.91 8.25
N ILE A 62 2.76 -4.40 8.82
CA ILE A 62 2.15 -3.86 10.03
C ILE A 62 2.36 -4.84 11.17
N ASP A 63 2.64 -4.32 12.37
CA ASP A 63 2.71 -5.08 13.61
C ASP A 63 2.02 -4.34 14.77
N SER A 64 2.15 -4.84 15.99
CA SER A 64 1.56 -4.20 17.18
C SER A 64 2.11 -2.79 17.47
N GLY A 65 3.29 -2.46 16.96
CA GLY A 65 3.94 -1.17 17.11
C GLY A 65 3.57 -0.15 16.03
N GLY A 66 3.01 -0.59 14.90
CA GLY A 66 2.57 0.28 13.82
C GLY A 66 3.01 -0.20 12.44
N LEU A 67 3.27 0.76 11.55
CA LEU A 67 3.70 0.51 10.19
C LEU A 67 5.23 0.49 10.09
N ASN A 68 5.76 -0.59 9.53
CA ASN A 68 7.17 -0.78 9.22
C ASN A 68 7.35 -0.75 7.69
N PHE A 69 8.37 -0.03 7.22
CA PHE A 69 8.68 0.06 5.79
C PHE A 69 10.17 0.28 5.52
N ASP A 70 10.64 -0.14 4.36
CA ASP A 70 11.96 0.24 3.85
C ASP A 70 11.83 0.97 2.51
N ILE A 71 12.06 2.29 2.52
CA ILE A 71 11.94 3.14 1.32
C ILE A 71 12.85 2.63 0.19
N SER A 72 14.02 2.05 0.50
CA SER A 72 14.91 1.52 -0.54
C SER A 72 14.30 0.35 -1.32
N GLN A 73 13.35 -0.36 -0.71
CA GLN A 73 12.63 -1.48 -1.32
C GLN A 73 11.40 -1.05 -2.11
N PHE A 74 10.96 0.21 -2.04
CA PHE A 74 9.75 0.67 -2.73
C PHE A 74 9.84 0.48 -4.24
N SER A 75 11.03 0.65 -4.84
CA SER A 75 11.22 0.38 -6.27
C SER A 75 11.00 -1.10 -6.64
N VAL A 76 11.33 -2.03 -5.74
CA VAL A 76 11.12 -3.47 -5.92
C VAL A 76 9.64 -3.80 -5.81
N ILE A 77 8.99 -3.30 -4.75
CA ILE A 77 7.56 -3.48 -4.50
C ILE A 77 6.74 -2.89 -5.66
N ARG A 78 7.11 -1.71 -6.15
CA ARG A 78 6.47 -1.06 -7.30
C ARG A 78 6.60 -1.88 -8.59
N ARG A 79 7.75 -2.52 -8.83
CA ARG A 79 7.91 -3.44 -9.98
C ARG A 79 7.00 -4.66 -9.85
N LEU A 80 6.94 -5.28 -8.67
CA LEU A 80 6.07 -6.43 -8.42
C LEU A 80 4.59 -6.06 -8.66
N ALA A 81 4.13 -4.95 -8.09
CA ALA A 81 2.77 -4.45 -8.26
C ALA A 81 2.42 -4.19 -9.72
N ASN A 82 3.33 -3.55 -10.48
CA ASN A 82 3.11 -3.31 -11.91
C ASN A 82 3.06 -4.60 -12.72
N SER A 83 3.93 -5.58 -12.45
CA SER A 83 3.89 -6.85 -13.16
C SER A 83 2.60 -7.64 -12.90
N VAL A 84 2.08 -7.59 -11.67
CA VAL A 84 0.75 -8.14 -11.35
C VAL A 84 -0.35 -7.46 -12.16
N ILE A 85 -0.34 -6.13 -12.24
CA ILE A 85 -1.31 -5.36 -13.04
C ILE A 85 -1.20 -5.71 -14.53
N ASP A 86 0.02 -5.84 -15.06
CA ASP A 86 0.25 -6.11 -16.48
C ASP A 86 -0.18 -7.53 -16.87
N GLU A 87 0.19 -8.54 -16.09
CA GLU A 87 -0.31 -9.92 -16.26
C GLU A 87 -1.83 -9.97 -16.16
N TYR A 88 -2.41 -9.24 -15.19
CA TYR A 88 -3.85 -9.13 -15.05
C TYR A 88 -4.52 -8.65 -16.34
N LYS A 89 -4.05 -7.53 -16.90
CA LYS A 89 -4.60 -6.86 -18.09
C LYS A 89 -4.54 -7.71 -19.36
N ILE A 90 -3.50 -8.52 -19.53
CA ILE A 90 -3.35 -9.37 -20.72
C ILE A 90 -4.01 -10.75 -20.56
N GLY A 91 -4.65 -11.01 -19.41
CA GLY A 91 -5.28 -12.29 -19.11
C GLY A 91 -4.28 -13.41 -18.77
N ASP A 92 -3.01 -13.09 -18.53
CA ASP A 92 -2.04 -14.07 -18.07
C ASP A 92 -2.22 -14.29 -16.57
N ARG A 93 -2.47 -15.53 -16.18
CA ARG A 93 -2.67 -15.95 -14.78
C ARG A 93 -1.65 -16.99 -14.36
N ASN A 94 -0.62 -17.26 -15.18
CA ASN A 94 0.37 -18.31 -14.94
C ASN A 94 1.72 -17.78 -14.45
N GLY A 95 1.93 -16.47 -14.46
CA GLY A 95 3.16 -15.80 -14.02
C GLY A 95 3.16 -15.45 -12.53
N ILE A 96 3.52 -14.21 -12.20
CA ILE A 96 3.51 -13.64 -10.86
C ILE A 96 2.13 -13.76 -10.22
N TRP A 97 1.07 -13.62 -11.00
CA TRP A 97 -0.31 -13.81 -10.54
C TRP A 97 -0.53 -15.18 -9.88
N LYS A 98 0.06 -16.24 -10.45
CA LYS A 98 0.03 -17.59 -9.86
C LYS A 98 0.99 -17.75 -8.69
N GLN A 99 2.17 -17.15 -8.78
CA GLN A 99 3.19 -17.25 -7.73
C GLN A 99 2.74 -16.61 -6.42
N LEU A 100 1.92 -15.56 -6.53
CA LEU A 100 1.32 -14.86 -5.40
C LEU A 100 -0.09 -15.40 -5.05
N ASP A 101 -0.55 -16.47 -5.70
CA ASP A 101 -1.85 -17.12 -5.48
C ASP A 101 -3.07 -16.18 -5.56
N LEU A 102 -3.08 -15.27 -6.54
CA LEU A 102 -4.11 -14.24 -6.71
C LEU A 102 -5.39 -14.81 -7.36
N SER A 103 -5.97 -15.90 -6.87
CA SER A 103 -6.95 -16.68 -7.64
C SER A 103 -8.43 -16.33 -7.41
N THR A 104 -8.77 -15.41 -6.52
CA THR A 104 -10.17 -15.10 -6.17
C THR A 104 -10.74 -13.92 -6.94
N ASP A 105 -12.06 -13.89 -7.12
CA ASP A 105 -12.76 -12.77 -7.78
C ASP A 105 -12.59 -11.45 -7.00
N GLU A 106 -12.28 -11.50 -5.70
CA GLU A 106 -11.95 -10.33 -4.88
C GLU A 106 -10.56 -9.77 -5.22
N ASP A 107 -9.59 -10.61 -5.61
CA ASP A 107 -8.22 -10.20 -5.95
C ASP A 107 -8.12 -9.38 -7.24
N VAL A 108 -9.16 -9.47 -8.07
CA VAL A 108 -9.33 -8.68 -9.29
C VAL A 108 -9.51 -7.19 -8.99
N ASP A 109 -10.31 -6.88 -7.97
CA ASP A 109 -10.61 -5.52 -7.54
C ASP A 109 -9.47 -4.91 -6.71
N TYR A 110 -8.65 -5.75 -6.10
CA TYR A 110 -7.51 -5.38 -5.26
C TYR A 110 -6.16 -5.64 -5.94
N ASN A 111 -6.05 -5.32 -7.22
CA ASN A 111 -4.81 -5.42 -7.96
C ASN A 111 -3.69 -4.54 -7.37
N GLY A 112 -2.47 -4.65 -7.92
CA GLY A 112 -1.30 -3.88 -7.47
C GLY A 112 -1.50 -2.36 -7.35
N GLY A 113 -2.59 -1.77 -7.83
CA GLY A 113 -2.93 -0.35 -7.66
C GLY A 113 -2.97 0.10 -6.20
N TYR A 114 -3.53 -0.70 -5.28
CA TYR A 114 -3.60 -0.32 -3.86
C TYR A 114 -2.20 -0.18 -3.25
N VAL A 115 -1.30 -1.06 -3.67
CA VAL A 115 0.12 -0.99 -3.32
C VAL A 115 0.75 0.28 -3.84
N LEU A 116 0.51 0.62 -5.11
CA LEU A 116 1.06 1.83 -5.71
C LEU A 116 0.59 3.09 -4.95
N THR A 117 -0.69 3.17 -4.61
CA THR A 117 -1.25 4.25 -3.79
C THR A 117 -0.60 4.31 -2.41
N ALA A 118 -0.44 3.17 -1.73
CA ALA A 118 0.19 3.12 -0.42
C ALA A 118 1.67 3.54 -0.47
N LEU A 119 2.43 3.10 -1.49
CA LEU A 119 3.82 3.52 -1.68
C LEU A 119 3.92 5.03 -1.91
N GLU A 120 3.07 5.60 -2.76
CA GLU A 120 3.06 7.05 -3.02
C GLU A 120 2.70 7.86 -1.76
N ALA A 121 1.76 7.38 -0.95
CA ALA A 121 1.45 7.98 0.35
C ALA A 121 2.66 7.95 1.30
N LEU A 122 3.37 6.83 1.37
CA LEU A 122 4.55 6.72 2.23
C LEU A 122 5.73 7.55 1.73
N GLU A 123 5.91 7.67 0.41
CA GLU A 123 6.91 8.54 -0.19
C GLU A 123 6.60 10.01 0.11
N LEU A 124 5.35 10.45 -0.02
CA LEU A 124 4.94 11.81 0.34
C LEU A 124 5.23 12.12 1.81
N LEU A 125 4.95 11.18 2.72
CA LEU A 125 5.06 11.40 4.16
C LEU A 125 6.49 11.30 4.69
N TYR A 126 7.32 10.43 4.11
CA TYR A 126 8.58 10.02 4.73
C TYR A 126 9.78 9.97 3.80
N ALA A 127 9.62 10.15 2.48
CA ALA A 127 10.79 10.27 1.62
C ALA A 127 11.53 11.58 1.92
N PRO A 128 12.87 11.58 1.83
CA PRO A 128 13.64 12.81 1.89
C PRO A 128 13.13 13.79 0.82
N PRO A 129 13.02 15.10 1.11
CA PRO A 129 12.75 16.09 0.08
C PRO A 129 13.85 16.02 -0.98
N VAL A 130 13.43 15.98 -2.25
CA VAL A 130 14.31 15.95 -3.42
C VAL A 130 14.96 17.32 -3.66
#